data_AF-A0A2S8IHJ7-F1
#
_entry.id   AF-A0A2S8IHJ7-F1
#
_cell.length_a   1.000
_cell.length_b   1.000
_cell.length_c   1.000
_cell.angle_alpha   90.00
_cell.angle_beta   90.00
_cell.angle_gamma   90.00
#
_symmetry.space_group_name_H-M   'P 1'
#
loop_
_entity.id
_entity.type
_entity.pdbx_description
1 polymer ?
#
loop_
_entity_poly.entity_id
_entity_poly.type
_entity_poly.pdbx_seq_one_letter_code
_entity_poly.pdbx_strand_id
1 'polypeptide(L)' 'MTCAASEERAGEGSRDFLAADLAEFGIGAGVLVAPFVVYNPPRTARTDQAAAAAMRELRPLLSQMARRRRVI' A
#
# COMPACT_ATOMS: atom_id res chain seq x y z
N MET A 1 28.77 28.08 -3.51
CA MET A 1 27.34 28.02 -3.13
C MET A 1 26.52 28.40 -4.34
N THR A 2 25.30 27.84 -4.45
CA THR A 2 24.27 27.99 -5.52
C THR A 2 24.31 27.03 -6.72
N CYS A 3 24.22 25.72 -6.47
CA CYS A 3 23.68 24.76 -7.47
C CYS A 3 22.27 24.24 -7.13
N ALA A 4 21.80 24.41 -5.89
CA ALA A 4 20.49 23.89 -5.44
C ALA A 4 19.27 24.59 -6.07
N ALA A 5 19.41 25.84 -6.53
CA ALA A 5 18.28 26.61 -7.08
C ALA A 5 17.88 26.21 -8.51
N SER A 6 18.71 25.42 -9.22
CA SER A 6 18.42 25.00 -10.60
C SER A 6 17.65 23.67 -10.67
N GLU A 7 17.78 22.81 -9.67
CA GLU A 7 17.04 21.54 -9.59
C GLU A 7 15.58 21.74 -9.16
N GLU A 8 15.32 22.72 -8.29
CA GLU A 8 13.96 23.06 -7.82
C GLU A 8 13.04 23.48 -8.97
N ARG A 9 13.53 24.25 -9.95
CA ARG A 9 12.71 24.73 -11.08
C ARG A 9 12.45 23.67 -12.16
N ALA A 10 13.31 22.68 -12.30
CA ALA A 10 13.11 21.57 -13.26
C ALA A 10 12.07 20.56 -12.74
N GLY A 11 11.96 20.40 -11.42
CA GLY A 11 11.00 19.49 -10.79
C GLY A 11 9.56 20.01 -10.77
N GLU A 12 9.35 21.32 -10.87
CA GLU A 12 8.01 21.92 -10.83
C GLU A 12 7.21 21.64 -12.11
N GLY A 13 7.84 21.85 -13.28
CA GLY A 13 7.24 21.45 -14.56
C GLY A 13 7.05 19.92 -14.66
N SER A 14 8.03 19.13 -14.18
CA SER A 14 7.95 17.66 -14.23
C SER A 14 6.83 17.09 -13.35
N ARG A 15 6.49 17.74 -12.24
CA ARG A 15 5.40 17.31 -11.35
C ARG A 15 4.04 17.60 -11.95
N ASP A 16 3.90 18.72 -12.65
CA ASP A 16 2.65 19.09 -13.32
C ASP A 16 2.34 18.14 -14.49
N PHE A 17 3.36 17.74 -15.26
CA PHE A 17 3.20 16.69 -16.30
C PHE A 17 2.82 15.34 -15.70
N LEU A 18 3.48 14.92 -14.61
CA LEU A 18 3.12 13.68 -13.94
C LEU A 18 1.69 13.72 -13.38
N ALA A 19 1.25 14.85 -12.82
CA ALA A 19 -0.11 15.00 -12.33
C ALA A 19 -1.15 14.94 -13.47
N ALA A 20 -0.84 15.51 -14.63
CA ALA A 20 -1.68 15.44 -15.82
C ALA A 20 -1.78 14.02 -16.37
N ASP A 21 -0.66 13.30 -16.48
CA ASP A 21 -0.62 11.91 -16.92
C ASP A 21 -1.43 11.01 -15.97
N LEU A 22 -1.22 11.16 -14.65
CA LEU A 22 -1.98 10.40 -13.65
C LEU A 22 -3.48 10.68 -13.72
N ALA A 23 -3.88 11.93 -13.95
CA ALA A 23 -5.27 12.30 -14.13
C ALA A 23 -5.89 11.67 -15.40
N GLU A 24 -5.13 11.57 -16.50
CA GLU A 24 -5.56 10.86 -17.71
C GLU A 24 -5.79 9.36 -17.44
N PHE A 25 -4.98 8.76 -16.57
CA PHE A 25 -5.18 7.39 -16.07
C PHE A 25 -6.30 7.26 -15.01
N GLY A 26 -6.99 8.35 -14.65
CA GLY A 26 -8.01 8.38 -13.61
C GLY A 26 -7.45 8.28 -12.18
N ILE A 27 -6.14 8.40 -12.02
CA ILE A 27 -5.43 8.39 -10.73
C ILE A 27 -5.37 9.83 -10.21
N GLY A 28 -6.00 10.09 -9.07
CA GLY A 28 -6.09 11.44 -8.48
C GLY A 28 -7.43 12.14 -8.74
N ALA A 29 -8.24 11.64 -9.68
CA ALA A 29 -9.64 12.02 -9.86
C ALA A 29 -10.55 11.36 -8.80
N GLY A 30 -10.30 11.66 -7.53
CA GLY A 30 -11.35 11.78 -6.52
C GLY A 30 -12.37 10.65 -6.34
N VAL A 31 -12.08 9.37 -6.60
CA VAL A 31 -12.78 8.31 -5.86
C VAL A 31 -12.06 8.15 -4.53
N LEU A 32 -12.22 9.16 -3.68
CA LEU A 32 -12.17 8.94 -2.25
C LEU A 32 -13.28 7.93 -1.96
N VAL A 33 -12.94 6.64 -2.01
CA VAL A 33 -13.79 5.61 -1.44
C VAL A 33 -14.10 6.12 -0.06
N ALA A 34 -15.37 6.48 0.18
CA ALA A 34 -15.80 6.95 1.50
C ALA A 34 -15.24 5.94 2.50
N PRO A 35 -14.58 6.39 3.58
CA PRO A 35 -13.95 5.47 4.52
C PRO A 35 -15.02 4.45 4.93
N PHE A 36 -14.91 3.25 4.39
CA PHE A 36 -15.85 2.21 4.71
C PHE A 36 -15.50 1.84 6.13
N VAL A 37 -16.50 1.82 6.99
CA VAL A 37 -16.29 1.39 8.36
C VAL A 37 -15.94 -0.10 8.28
N VAL A 38 -14.65 -0.39 8.36
CA VAL A 38 -14.17 -1.74 8.59
C VAL A 38 -14.63 -2.09 10.00
N TYR A 39 -15.77 -2.75 10.12
CA TYR A 39 -16.20 -3.30 11.38
C TYR A 39 -15.20 -4.38 11.77
N ASN A 40 -14.28 -4.00 12.66
CA ASN A 40 -13.39 -4.94 13.31
C ASN A 40 -14.10 -5.39 14.59
N PRO A 41 -14.64 -6.62 14.65
CA PRO A 41 -15.29 -7.09 15.86
C PRO A 41 -14.33 -7.04 17.05
N PRO A 42 -14.82 -6.78 18.27
CA PRO A 42 -13.97 -6.74 19.45
C PRO A 42 -13.13 -8.01 19.58
N ARG A 43 -11.84 -7.86 19.87
CA ARG A 43 -10.99 -9.01 20.16
C ARG A 43 -11.43 -9.65 21.47
N THR A 44 -11.69 -10.94 21.41
CA THR A 44 -12.01 -11.80 22.56
C THR A 44 -11.01 -12.95 22.62
N ALA A 45 -10.90 -13.60 23.78
CA ALA A 45 -10.07 -14.80 23.91
C ALA A 45 -10.44 -15.88 22.87
N ARG A 46 -11.73 -16.00 22.53
CA ARG A 46 -12.23 -16.93 21.51
C ARG A 46 -11.75 -16.56 20.10
N THR A 47 -11.83 -15.27 19.72
CA THR A 47 -11.37 -14.83 18.40
C THR A 47 -9.85 -14.94 18.28
N ASP A 48 -9.12 -14.70 19.37
CA ASP A 48 -7.66 -14.85 19.41
C ASP A 48 -7.25 -16.32 19.26
N GLN A 49 -7.96 -17.24 19.91
CA GLN A 49 -7.73 -18.67 19.74
C GLN A 49 -8.03 -19.14 18.32
N ALA A 50 -9.13 -18.67 17.73
CA ALA A 50 -9.48 -18.99 16.34
C ALA A 50 -8.42 -18.46 15.36
N ALA A 51 -7.94 -17.23 15.56
CA ALA A 51 -6.86 -16.65 14.78
C ALA A 51 -5.55 -17.45 14.93
N ALA A 52 -5.21 -17.86 16.15
CA ALA A 52 -4.03 -18.68 16.41
C ALA A 52 -4.10 -20.06 15.73
N ALA A 53 -5.28 -20.69 15.73
CA ALA A 53 -5.51 -21.96 15.04
C ALA A 53 -5.36 -21.80 13.52
N ALA A 54 -6.02 -20.81 12.92
CA ALA A 54 -5.87 -20.50 11.50
C ALA A 54 -4.40 -20.21 11.13
N MET A 55 -3.70 -19.44 11.96
CA MET A 55 -2.28 -19.14 11.76
C MET A 55 -1.34 -20.33 12.00
N ARG A 56 -1.77 -21.41 12.64
CA ARG A 56 -1.00 -22.67 12.67
C ARG A 56 -1.08 -23.39 11.33
N GLU A 57 -2.26 -23.42 10.74
CA GLU A 57 -2.51 -24.09 9.45
C GLU A 57 -1.89 -23.32 8.28
N LEU A 58 -2.00 -21.99 8.27
CA LEU A 58 -1.54 -21.15 7.15
C LEU A 58 -0.02 -20.95 7.11
N ARG A 59 0.66 -20.98 8.26
CA ARG A 59 2.10 -20.69 8.39
C ARG A 59 3.01 -21.50 7.46
N PRO A 60 2.85 -22.83 7.30
CA PRO A 60 3.67 -23.59 6.34
C PRO A 60 3.49 -23.11 4.90
N LEU A 61 2.24 -22.82 4.48
CA LEU A 61 1.94 -22.33 3.13
C LEU A 61 2.54 -20.95 2.87
N LEU A 62 2.36 -20.02 3.82
CA LEU A 62 2.97 -18.69 3.75
C LEU A 62 4.49 -18.77 3.71
N SER A 63 5.09 -19.71 4.46
CA SER A 63 6.54 -19.93 4.47
C SER A 63 7.07 -20.52 3.15
N GLN A 64 6.28 -21.35 2.46
CA GLN A 64 6.61 -21.82 1.12
C GLN A 64 6.53 -20.70 0.08
N MET A 65 5.48 -19.87 0.13
CA MET A 65 5.33 -18.71 -0.77
C MET A 65 6.44 -17.68 -0.57
N ALA A 66 6.79 -17.36 0.68
CA ALA A 66 7.86 -16.42 0.99
C ALA A 66 9.22 -16.88 0.45
N ARG A 67 9.51 -18.19 0.49
CA ARG A 67 10.72 -18.76 -0.10
C ARG A 67 10.75 -18.62 -1.61
N ARG A 68 9.63 -18.87 -2.29
CA ARG A 68 9.54 -18.70 -3.75
C ARG A 68 9.75 -17.26 -4.19
N ARG A 69 9.32 -16.29 -3.38
CA ARG A 69 9.51 -14.86 -3.63
C ARG A 69 10.97 -14.38 -3.48
N ARG A 70 11.84 -15.15 -2.83
CA ARG A 70 13.28 -14.83 -2.66
C ARG A 70 14.17 -15.38 -3.78
N VAL A 71 13.62 -16.15 -4.71
CA VAL A 71 14.37 -16.80 -5.80
C VAL A 71 14.20 -16.04 -7.13
N ILE A 72 13.56 -14.85 -7.11
CA ILE A 72 13.39 -13.96 -8.26
C ILE A 72 14.12 -12.66 -7.97
#